data_AF-A0A0N8HZK0-F1
#
_entry.id   AF-A0A0N8HZK0-F1
#
_cell.length_a   1.000
_cell.length_b   1.000
_cell.length_c   1.000
_cell.angle_alpha   90.00
_cell.angle_beta   90.00
_cell.angle_gamma   90.00
#
_symmetry.space_group_name_H-M   'P 1'
#
loop_
_entity.id
_entity.type
_entity.pdbx_description
1 polymer ?
#
loop_
_entity_poly.entity_id
_entity_poly.type
_entity_poly.pdbx_seq_one_letter_code
_entity_poly.pdbx_strand_id
1 'polypeptide(L)'
;MTASQSNLAGLSRFIFRAPNWYTSLAFALLVAAVAGIGAFDSGEADAVFRGIFFVGQDAWEGIFFIGIPTVVAGFATPWVDRYTGGRLTYNRASLLALICEVVIVAVVSVAALLAYLIAWLDQTFVFDALVVALASVFALRLLVVMAVSRTSLPVAVLPASIQSAVAAALLFVYSGTIRYLADGGSAIQAYLTPFLNESAEAPGVLSTISPQQFGLLGVLCVIYAAAVWVFLVAVDRPWRRSMGVSMLDFLRGFIGHVAEGTRELEDFFEQLGEEAIVPVTVLAFRTDDGAEKARFVLPMIHPGPMGEIGGGNLPERVAESAEGLAFPPHATAGHDFNLVTKREVERLIDAADRAHQRIEYGDGATESVRIEAGDAKLLGQAFGGDGLLVNTFSPEFADDVEYGVGLAARQGARTNGLDDVLLVDAHNCNNGLDGPDLGHVTPGARARST
;
A
#
# COMPACT_ATOMS: atom_id res chain seq x y z
N MET A 1 13.39 -10.20 14.14
CA MET A 1 13.06 -9.39 12.92
C MET A 1 13.25 -10.16 11.61
N THR A 2 12.23 -10.34 10.75
CA THR A 2 12.35 -11.12 9.49
C THR A 2 12.95 -10.32 8.31
N ALA A 3 13.56 -11.01 7.34
CA ALA A 3 14.18 -10.41 6.16
C ALA A 3 13.14 -9.69 5.27
N SER A 4 11.86 -10.02 5.43
CA SER A 4 10.77 -9.28 4.79
C SER A 4 10.55 -7.92 5.44
N GLN A 5 10.70 -7.78 6.77
CA GLN A 5 10.50 -6.52 7.49
C GLN A 5 11.61 -5.49 7.21
N SER A 6 12.88 -5.90 7.14
CA SER A 6 13.99 -5.02 6.74
C SER A 6 13.85 -4.53 5.29
N ASN A 7 13.45 -5.42 4.37
CA ASN A 7 13.17 -5.06 2.99
C ASN A 7 11.93 -4.16 2.83
N LEU A 8 10.91 -4.34 3.67
CA LEU A 8 9.72 -3.47 3.72
C LEU A 8 10.04 -2.08 4.30
N ALA A 9 10.88 -1.99 5.34
CA ALA A 9 11.38 -0.71 5.83
C ALA A 9 12.21 0.01 4.76
N GLY A 10 12.99 -0.72 3.96
CA GLY A 10 13.66 -0.19 2.78
C GLY A 10 12.73 0.23 1.62
N LEU A 11 11.45 -0.14 1.64
CA LEU A 11 10.42 0.33 0.70
C LEU A 11 9.75 1.62 1.19
N SER A 12 9.84 1.95 2.49
CA SER A 12 9.27 3.19 3.07
C SER A 12 9.82 4.48 2.44
N ARG A 13 11.08 4.45 1.97
CA ARG A 13 11.70 5.57 1.23
C ARG A 13 11.10 5.83 -0.16
N PHE A 14 10.26 4.91 -0.66
CA PHE A 14 9.55 5.03 -1.93
C PHE A 14 8.04 5.27 -1.73
N ILE A 15 7.63 5.71 -0.53
CA ILE A 15 6.26 6.14 -0.21
C ILE A 15 6.00 7.49 -0.91
N PHE A 16 5.15 7.49 -1.95
CA PHE A 16 4.85 8.67 -2.79
C PHE A 16 3.43 9.17 -2.57
N ARG A 17 3.22 10.38 -2.02
CA ARG A 17 1.88 10.96 -1.83
C ARG A 17 1.08 11.07 -3.16
N ALA A 18 -0.20 10.69 -3.19
CA ALA A 18 -1.01 10.66 -4.39
C ALA A 18 -1.22 12.10 -4.81
N PRO A 19 -0.99 12.42 -6.08
CA PRO A 19 -1.07 13.79 -6.52
C PRO A 19 -2.52 14.29 -6.37
N ASN A 20 -2.67 15.60 -6.23
CA ASN A 20 -3.98 16.21 -6.43
C ASN A 20 -4.48 15.87 -7.85
N TRP A 21 -5.80 15.71 -8.02
CA TRP A 21 -6.38 15.27 -9.29
C TRP A 21 -5.85 16.07 -10.51
N TYR A 22 -5.67 17.39 -10.38
CA TYR A 22 -5.17 18.23 -11.46
C TYR A 22 -3.70 17.94 -11.82
N THR A 23 -2.88 17.50 -10.86
CA THR A 23 -1.50 17.09 -11.10
C THR A 23 -1.46 15.77 -11.86
N SER A 24 -2.28 14.79 -11.45
CA SER A 24 -2.40 13.51 -12.14
C SER A 24 -2.89 13.70 -13.58
N LEU A 25 -3.88 14.56 -13.81
CA LEU A 25 -4.40 14.83 -15.15
C LEU A 25 -3.44 15.65 -16.01
N ALA A 26 -2.71 16.62 -15.45
CA ALA A 26 -1.67 17.33 -16.18
C ALA A 26 -0.54 16.39 -16.63
N PHE A 27 -0.13 15.48 -15.74
CA PHE A 27 0.88 14.48 -16.06
C PHE A 27 0.36 13.46 -17.07
N ALA A 28 -0.90 13.04 -16.98
CA ALA A 28 -1.55 12.19 -17.99
C ALA A 28 -1.49 12.85 -19.37
N LEU A 29 -1.92 14.11 -19.51
CA LEU A 29 -1.85 14.80 -20.80
C LEU A 29 -0.41 14.90 -21.35
N LEU A 30 0.59 15.07 -20.47
CA LEU A 30 2.00 15.06 -20.87
C LEU A 30 2.46 13.69 -21.35
N VAL A 31 2.16 12.62 -20.60
CA VAL A 31 2.51 11.23 -20.93
C VAL A 31 1.83 10.83 -22.25
N ALA A 32 0.55 11.14 -22.40
CA ALA A 32 -0.19 10.93 -23.63
C ALA A 32 0.46 11.66 -24.83
N ALA A 33 0.86 12.92 -24.66
CA ALA A 33 1.54 13.67 -25.73
C ALA A 33 2.89 13.03 -26.12
N VAL A 34 3.70 12.61 -25.14
CA VAL A 34 4.99 11.96 -25.38
C VAL A 34 4.81 10.58 -26.02
N ALA A 35 3.84 9.80 -25.53
CA ALA A 35 3.48 8.52 -26.13
C ALA A 35 3.02 8.70 -27.58
N GLY A 36 2.31 9.80 -27.86
CA GLY A 36 1.93 10.22 -29.20
C GLY A 36 3.14 10.32 -30.14
N ILE A 37 4.14 11.11 -29.76
CA ILE A 37 5.38 11.32 -30.53
C ILE A 37 6.15 10.01 -30.74
N GLY A 38 6.17 9.11 -29.75
CA GLY A 38 6.95 7.88 -29.83
C GLY A 38 6.26 6.73 -30.56
N ALA A 39 4.93 6.70 -30.61
CA ALA A 39 4.15 5.57 -31.13
C ALA A 39 3.54 5.82 -32.52
N PHE A 40 3.27 7.08 -32.88
CA PHE A 40 2.69 7.45 -34.17
C PHE A 40 3.74 8.17 -35.01
N ASP A 41 4.64 7.44 -35.65
CA ASP A 41 5.52 8.00 -36.69
C ASP A 41 4.69 8.10 -37.98
N SER A 42 4.23 9.30 -38.32
CA SER A 42 3.37 9.53 -39.48
C SER A 42 4.18 9.44 -40.78
N GLY A 43 4.28 8.22 -41.32
CA GLY A 43 4.48 8.00 -42.77
C GLY A 43 3.31 8.55 -43.59
N GLU A 44 3.40 8.50 -44.94
CA GLU A 44 2.62 9.18 -46.02
C GLU A 44 1.05 9.27 -45.95
N ALA A 45 0.39 9.30 -44.79
CA ALA A 45 -1.01 9.71 -44.61
C ALA A 45 -1.17 11.25 -44.66
N ASP A 46 -0.46 11.88 -45.60
CA ASP A 46 0.22 13.16 -45.41
C ASP A 46 -0.48 14.39 -46.05
N ALA A 47 -1.80 14.48 -46.06
CA ALA A 47 -2.45 15.63 -46.74
C ALA A 47 -3.61 16.33 -46.00
N VAL A 48 -4.36 15.64 -45.13
CA VAL A 48 -5.67 16.18 -44.70
C VAL A 48 -5.59 17.08 -43.46
N PHE A 49 -4.67 16.83 -42.51
CA PHE A 49 -4.68 17.50 -41.20
C PHE A 49 -3.52 18.45 -40.92
N ARG A 50 -2.56 18.61 -41.85
CA ARG A 50 -1.38 19.49 -41.70
C ARG A 50 -1.71 20.96 -41.39
N GLY A 51 -2.92 21.42 -41.67
CA GLY A 51 -3.34 22.82 -41.47
C GLY A 51 -3.99 23.14 -40.13
N ILE A 52 -4.27 22.16 -39.26
CA ILE A 52 -5.15 22.35 -38.08
C ILE A 52 -4.39 22.36 -36.75
N PHE A 53 -3.25 21.68 -36.62
CA PHE A 53 -2.56 21.48 -35.34
C PHE A 53 -1.23 22.24 -35.25
N PHE A 54 -1.07 23.06 -34.20
CA PHE A 54 0.08 23.94 -33.95
C PHE A 54 1.26 23.27 -33.22
N VAL A 55 1.05 22.07 -32.67
CA VAL A 55 2.06 21.20 -32.02
C VAL A 55 1.98 19.85 -32.75
N GLY A 56 3.13 19.22 -33.03
CA GLY A 56 3.25 18.05 -33.92
C GLY A 56 2.07 17.08 -33.85
N GLN A 57 1.55 16.72 -35.02
CA GLN A 57 0.33 15.90 -35.20
C GLN A 57 0.32 14.66 -34.29
N ASP A 58 1.45 13.98 -34.19
CA ASP A 58 1.64 12.77 -33.41
C ASP A 58 1.40 12.99 -31.90
N ALA A 59 1.83 14.13 -31.35
CA ALA A 59 1.59 14.49 -29.95
C ALA A 59 0.09 14.72 -29.68
N TRP A 60 -0.62 15.32 -30.64
CA TRP A 60 -2.06 15.55 -30.53
C TRP A 60 -2.85 14.24 -30.63
N GLU A 61 -2.44 13.32 -31.48
CA GLU A 61 -3.04 11.98 -31.58
C GLU A 61 -2.91 11.21 -30.25
N GLY A 62 -1.73 11.28 -29.62
CA GLY A 62 -1.54 10.74 -28.27
C GLY A 62 -2.49 11.36 -27.23
N ILE A 63 -2.59 12.69 -27.18
CA ILE A 63 -3.55 13.38 -26.30
C ILE A 63 -4.99 12.94 -26.60
N PHE A 64 -5.35 12.84 -27.88
CA PHE A 64 -6.72 12.54 -28.29
C PHE A 64 -7.13 11.11 -27.93
N PHE A 65 -6.31 10.11 -28.26
CA PHE A 65 -6.66 8.69 -28.06
C PHE A 65 -6.35 8.16 -26.66
N ILE A 66 -5.43 8.79 -25.94
CA ILE A 66 -4.97 8.33 -24.63
C ILE A 66 -5.37 9.33 -23.55
N GLY A 67 -4.99 10.60 -23.72
CA GLY A 67 -5.19 11.64 -22.71
C GLY A 67 -6.67 11.99 -22.46
N ILE A 68 -7.49 12.16 -23.50
CA ILE A 68 -8.92 12.49 -23.35
C ILE A 68 -9.68 11.37 -22.61
N PRO A 69 -9.58 10.09 -22.98
CA PRO A 69 -10.20 9.01 -22.20
C PRO A 69 -9.78 9.01 -20.73
N THR A 70 -8.51 9.30 -20.43
CA THR A 70 -8.00 9.40 -19.05
C THR A 70 -8.64 10.55 -18.29
N VAL A 71 -8.70 11.74 -18.89
CA VAL A 71 -9.34 12.92 -18.27
C VAL A 71 -10.82 12.67 -18.02
N VAL A 72 -11.55 12.16 -19.02
CA VAL A 72 -12.97 11.82 -18.89
C VAL A 72 -13.15 10.79 -17.78
N ALA A 73 -12.31 9.75 -17.73
CA ALA A 73 -12.36 8.77 -16.66
C ALA A 73 -12.06 9.38 -15.28
N GLY A 74 -11.10 10.29 -15.14
CA GLY A 74 -10.78 10.95 -13.87
C GLY A 74 -11.97 11.67 -13.24
N PHE A 75 -12.86 12.26 -14.06
CA PHE A 75 -14.05 12.98 -13.59
C PHE A 75 -15.34 12.16 -13.58
N ALA A 76 -15.61 11.41 -14.64
CA ALA A 76 -16.88 10.69 -14.80
C ALA A 76 -16.94 9.44 -13.92
N THR A 77 -15.81 8.77 -13.65
CA THR A 77 -15.77 7.59 -12.76
C THR A 77 -16.29 7.90 -11.35
N PRO A 78 -15.75 8.89 -10.60
CA PRO A 78 -16.24 9.18 -9.27
C PRO A 78 -17.66 9.75 -9.28
N TRP A 79 -18.06 10.43 -10.36
CA TRP A 79 -19.43 10.90 -10.52
C TRP A 79 -20.43 9.75 -10.65
N VAL A 80 -20.20 8.80 -11.57
CA VAL A 80 -21.04 7.60 -11.75
C VAL A 80 -21.01 6.73 -10.49
N ASP A 81 -19.82 6.50 -9.94
CA ASP A 81 -19.64 5.68 -8.73
C ASP A 81 -20.47 6.21 -7.55
N ARG A 82 -20.37 7.51 -7.25
CA ARG A 82 -21.14 8.14 -6.17
C ARG A 82 -22.63 8.16 -6.42
N TYR A 83 -23.05 8.33 -7.68
CA TYR A 83 -24.47 8.22 -8.04
C TYR A 83 -25.05 6.84 -7.68
N THR A 84 -24.23 5.80 -7.76
CA THR A 84 -24.59 4.43 -7.37
C THR A 84 -24.33 4.08 -5.90
N GLY A 85 -24.00 5.09 -5.06
CA GLY A 85 -23.72 4.90 -3.63
C GLY A 85 -22.26 4.57 -3.28
N GLY A 86 -21.35 4.67 -4.24
CA GLY A 86 -19.92 4.43 -4.07
C GLY A 86 -19.17 5.56 -3.35
N ARG A 87 -17.87 5.32 -3.10
CA ARG A 87 -17.02 6.17 -2.25
C ARG A 87 -15.77 6.69 -2.95
N LEU A 88 -15.66 6.52 -4.27
CA LEU A 88 -14.48 6.92 -5.01
C LEU A 88 -14.31 8.46 -5.01
N THR A 89 -13.09 8.93 -4.75
CA THR A 89 -12.74 10.37 -4.76
C THR A 89 -12.13 10.78 -6.10
N TYR A 90 -12.18 12.07 -6.44
CA TYR A 90 -11.56 12.59 -7.67
C TYR A 90 -10.05 12.35 -7.73
N ASN A 91 -9.35 12.47 -6.60
CA ASN A 91 -7.91 12.17 -6.53
C ASN A 91 -7.64 10.70 -6.86
N ARG A 92 -8.38 9.77 -6.22
CA ARG A 92 -8.25 8.32 -6.44
C ARG A 92 -8.63 7.92 -7.87
N ALA A 93 -9.70 8.50 -8.40
CA ALA A 93 -10.13 8.24 -9.76
C ALA A 93 -9.14 8.76 -10.81
N SER A 94 -8.58 9.95 -10.61
CA SER A 94 -7.61 10.54 -11.54
C SER A 94 -6.26 9.80 -11.49
N LEU A 95 -5.82 9.38 -10.29
CA LEU A 95 -4.65 8.52 -10.16
C LEU A 95 -4.88 7.15 -10.81
N LEU A 96 -6.02 6.51 -10.57
CA LEU A 96 -6.38 5.24 -11.21
C LEU A 96 -6.40 5.38 -12.74
N ALA A 97 -6.99 6.46 -13.26
CA ALA A 97 -7.05 6.73 -14.68
C ALA A 97 -5.64 6.91 -15.29
N LEU A 98 -4.75 7.63 -14.60
CA LEU A 98 -3.35 7.80 -15.00
C LEU A 98 -2.57 6.46 -14.96
N ILE A 99 -2.74 5.64 -13.92
CA ILE A 99 -2.10 4.32 -13.87
C ILE A 99 -2.55 3.46 -15.05
N CYS A 100 -3.86 3.47 -15.35
CA CYS A 100 -4.42 2.75 -16.49
C CYS A 100 -3.88 3.28 -17.82
N GLU A 101 -3.70 4.60 -17.94
CA GLU A 101 -3.04 5.21 -19.09
C GLU A 101 -1.62 4.71 -19.27
N VAL A 102 -0.81 4.72 -18.20
CA VAL A 102 0.58 4.23 -18.26
C VAL A 102 0.62 2.77 -18.70
N VAL A 103 -0.35 1.93 -18.25
CA VAL A 103 -0.47 0.55 -18.74
C VAL A 103 -0.76 0.51 -20.24
N ILE A 104 -1.70 1.31 -20.75
CA ILE A 104 -2.00 1.39 -22.19
C ILE A 104 -0.75 1.81 -22.97
N VAL A 105 -0.10 2.90 -22.54
CA VAL A 105 1.11 3.42 -23.18
C VAL A 105 2.22 2.38 -23.18
N ALA A 106 2.46 1.70 -22.06
CA ALA A 106 3.49 0.66 -21.97
C ALA A 106 3.20 -0.52 -22.90
N VAL A 107 1.97 -1.04 -22.91
CA VAL A 107 1.58 -2.17 -23.76
C VAL A 107 1.69 -1.80 -25.24
N VAL A 108 1.17 -0.64 -25.65
CA VAL A 108 1.21 -0.18 -27.04
C VAL A 108 2.64 0.12 -27.47
N SER A 109 3.46 0.74 -26.62
CA SER A 109 4.87 1.03 -26.94
C SER A 109 5.69 -0.24 -27.12
N VAL A 110 5.49 -1.24 -26.25
CA VAL A 110 6.13 -2.55 -26.38
C VAL A 110 5.65 -3.25 -27.65
N ALA A 111 4.35 -3.22 -27.95
CA ALA A 111 3.81 -3.84 -29.15
C ALA A 111 4.35 -3.17 -30.42
N ALA A 112 4.43 -1.83 -30.46
CA ALA A 112 5.01 -1.07 -31.56
C ALA A 112 6.50 -1.40 -31.74
N LEU A 113 7.27 -1.48 -30.66
CA LEU A 113 8.67 -1.90 -30.71
C LEU A 113 8.82 -3.32 -31.27
N LEU A 114 7.97 -4.26 -30.83
CA LEU A 114 7.99 -5.63 -31.36
C LEU A 114 7.59 -5.68 -32.83
N ALA A 115 6.60 -4.90 -33.26
CA ALA A 115 6.21 -4.77 -34.67
C ALA A 115 7.36 -4.21 -35.53
N TYR A 116 8.12 -3.25 -34.99
CA TYR A 116 9.30 -2.72 -35.66
C TYR A 116 10.45 -3.75 -35.76
N LEU A 117 10.68 -4.54 -34.72
CA LEU A 117 11.79 -5.49 -34.65
C LEU A 117 11.53 -6.82 -35.36
N ILE A 118 10.26 -7.23 -35.49
CA ILE A 118 9.88 -8.56 -35.97
C ILE A 118 9.08 -8.43 -37.27
N ALA A 119 9.68 -8.85 -38.38
CA ALA A 119 9.17 -8.62 -39.72
C ALA A 119 7.78 -9.24 -40.06
N TRP A 120 7.27 -10.18 -39.26
CA TRP A 120 5.93 -10.75 -39.45
C TRP A 120 4.85 -10.03 -38.64
N LEU A 121 5.23 -9.11 -37.74
CA LEU A 121 4.31 -8.32 -36.94
C LEU A 121 4.07 -7.01 -37.67
N ASP A 122 2.81 -6.67 -37.89
CA ASP A 122 2.38 -5.48 -38.60
C ASP A 122 1.66 -4.51 -37.65
N GLN A 123 1.06 -3.47 -38.22
CA GLN A 123 0.28 -2.50 -37.46
C GLN A 123 -0.96 -3.14 -36.80
N THR A 124 -1.50 -4.22 -37.37
CA THR A 124 -2.63 -4.99 -36.80
C THR A 124 -2.29 -5.53 -35.43
N PHE A 125 -1.07 -6.04 -35.24
CA PHE A 125 -0.60 -6.50 -33.93
C PHE A 125 -0.63 -5.39 -32.86
N VAL A 126 -0.28 -4.15 -33.22
CA VAL A 126 -0.31 -3.01 -32.29
C VAL A 126 -1.74 -2.66 -31.89
N PHE A 127 -2.69 -2.72 -32.83
CA PHE A 127 -4.10 -2.51 -32.53
C PHE A 127 -4.70 -3.65 -31.69
N ASP A 128 -4.33 -4.90 -31.95
CA ASP A 128 -4.74 -6.03 -31.12
C ASP A 128 -4.21 -5.89 -29.68
N ALA A 129 -2.96 -5.45 -29.53
CA ALA A 129 -2.38 -5.13 -28.23
C ALA A 129 -3.11 -3.98 -27.53
N LEU A 130 -3.53 -2.93 -28.26
CA LEU A 130 -4.36 -1.86 -27.72
C LEU A 130 -5.72 -2.38 -27.23
N VAL A 131 -6.38 -3.25 -28.01
CA VAL A 131 -7.65 -3.88 -27.60
C VAL A 131 -7.49 -4.69 -26.31
N VAL A 132 -6.42 -5.48 -26.21
CA VAL A 132 -6.07 -6.22 -24.99
C VAL A 132 -5.77 -5.26 -23.82
N ALA A 133 -5.07 -4.16 -24.06
CA ALA A 133 -4.78 -3.15 -23.05
C ALA A 133 -6.05 -2.47 -22.53
N LEU A 134 -6.98 -2.09 -23.41
CA LEU A 134 -8.27 -1.49 -23.04
C LEU A 134 -9.14 -2.45 -22.23
N ALA A 135 -9.18 -3.74 -22.59
CA ALA A 135 -9.86 -4.76 -21.80
C ALA A 135 -9.19 -4.97 -20.43
N SER A 136 -7.86 -4.98 -20.39
CA SER A 136 -7.07 -5.10 -19.14
C SER A 136 -7.31 -3.92 -18.20
N VAL A 137 -7.33 -2.70 -18.75
CA VAL A 137 -7.66 -1.47 -18.02
C VAL A 137 -9.07 -1.54 -17.45
N PHE A 138 -10.05 -2.00 -18.23
CA PHE A 138 -11.40 -2.21 -17.72
C PHE A 138 -11.41 -3.19 -16.53
N ALA A 139 -10.71 -4.32 -16.62
CA ALA A 139 -10.65 -5.32 -15.57
C ALA A 139 -9.98 -4.81 -14.29
N LEU A 140 -8.84 -4.11 -14.43
CA LEU A 140 -8.14 -3.45 -13.32
C LEU A 140 -9.05 -2.43 -12.64
N ARG A 141 -9.71 -1.58 -13.43
CA ARG A 141 -10.64 -0.57 -12.91
C ARG A 141 -11.84 -1.22 -12.21
N LEU A 142 -12.35 -2.34 -12.72
CA LEU A 142 -13.44 -3.08 -12.11
C LEU A 142 -13.06 -3.59 -10.72
N LEU A 143 -11.86 -4.19 -10.58
CA LEU A 143 -11.33 -4.62 -9.28
C LEU A 143 -11.21 -3.44 -8.30
N VAL A 144 -10.61 -2.33 -8.75
CA VAL A 144 -10.37 -1.17 -7.89
C VAL A 144 -11.68 -0.50 -7.47
N VAL A 145 -12.63 -0.31 -8.40
CA VAL A 145 -13.95 0.25 -8.06
C VAL A 145 -14.69 -0.64 -7.06
N MET A 146 -14.71 -1.96 -7.28
CA MET A 146 -15.37 -2.89 -6.36
C MET A 146 -14.71 -2.90 -4.98
N ALA A 147 -13.39 -2.84 -4.91
CA ALA A 147 -12.64 -2.70 -3.67
C ALA A 147 -12.97 -1.39 -2.95
N VAL A 148 -13.07 -0.28 -3.70
CA VAL A 148 -13.25 1.04 -3.11
C VAL A 148 -14.66 1.26 -2.60
N SER A 149 -15.63 0.94 -3.45
CA SER A 149 -17.03 1.32 -3.27
C SER A 149 -17.90 0.19 -2.75
N ARG A 150 -17.37 -1.04 -2.67
CA ARG A 150 -18.09 -2.25 -2.21
C ARG A 150 -19.42 -2.47 -2.95
N THR A 151 -19.49 -2.00 -4.20
CA THR A 151 -20.65 -2.13 -5.07
C THR A 151 -20.69 -3.54 -5.66
N SER A 152 -21.89 -3.99 -6.04
CA SER A 152 -22.05 -5.26 -6.73
C SER A 152 -21.40 -5.19 -8.12
N LEU A 153 -20.93 -6.33 -8.63
CA LEU A 153 -20.23 -6.40 -9.91
C LEU A 153 -20.99 -5.70 -11.05
N PRO A 154 -22.31 -5.91 -11.25
CA PRO A 154 -23.03 -5.24 -12.33
C PRO A 154 -23.04 -3.71 -12.22
N VAL A 155 -23.06 -3.18 -11.00
CA VAL A 155 -23.02 -1.74 -10.73
C VAL A 155 -21.62 -1.19 -10.99
N ALA A 156 -20.59 -1.91 -10.56
CA ALA A 156 -19.19 -1.50 -10.72
C ALA A 156 -18.71 -1.50 -12.19
N VAL A 157 -19.32 -2.29 -13.07
CA VAL A 157 -19.02 -2.29 -14.52
C VAL A 157 -19.22 -0.91 -15.13
N LEU A 158 -20.23 -0.15 -14.70
CA LEU A 158 -20.54 1.17 -15.26
C LEU A 158 -19.38 2.16 -15.11
N PRO A 159 -18.94 2.54 -13.89
CA PRO A 159 -17.80 3.44 -13.72
C PRO A 159 -16.46 2.82 -14.19
N ALA A 160 -16.29 1.49 -14.09
CA ALA A 160 -15.06 0.83 -14.54
C ALA A 160 -14.86 0.94 -16.06
N SER A 161 -15.95 0.86 -16.84
CA SER A 161 -15.90 0.86 -18.30
C SER A 161 -15.58 2.21 -18.94
N ILE A 162 -15.73 3.32 -18.22
CA ILE A 162 -15.69 4.68 -18.78
C ILE A 162 -14.43 4.93 -19.63
N GLN A 163 -13.24 4.61 -19.11
CA GLN A 163 -11.99 4.89 -19.83
C GLN A 163 -11.90 4.11 -21.13
N SER A 164 -12.17 2.80 -21.09
CA SER A 164 -12.13 1.91 -22.25
C SER A 164 -13.25 2.23 -23.26
N ALA A 165 -14.44 2.59 -22.78
CA ALA A 165 -15.58 2.97 -23.61
C ALA A 165 -15.36 4.31 -24.31
N VAL A 166 -14.80 5.30 -23.62
CA VAL A 166 -14.45 6.60 -24.22
C VAL A 166 -13.33 6.43 -25.24
N ALA A 167 -12.29 5.65 -24.94
CA ALA A 167 -11.23 5.33 -25.91
C ALA A 167 -11.80 4.66 -27.18
N ALA A 168 -12.66 3.64 -27.01
CA ALA A 168 -13.33 2.98 -28.13
C ALA A 168 -14.24 3.95 -28.92
N ALA A 169 -14.98 4.83 -28.25
CA ALA A 169 -15.82 5.82 -28.90
C ALA A 169 -15.00 6.83 -29.73
N LEU A 170 -13.85 7.29 -29.21
CA LEU A 170 -12.96 8.20 -29.93
C LEU A 170 -12.31 7.51 -31.13
N LEU A 171 -11.92 6.24 -31.01
CA LEU A 171 -11.42 5.43 -32.15
C LEU A 171 -12.51 5.26 -33.23
N PHE A 172 -13.76 5.01 -32.82
CA PHE A 172 -14.89 4.92 -33.75
C PHE A 172 -15.16 6.26 -34.46
N VAL A 173 -15.16 7.37 -33.71
CA VAL A 173 -15.35 8.71 -34.29
C VAL A 173 -14.23 9.07 -35.25
N TYR A 174 -12.98 8.82 -34.86
CA TYR A 174 -11.83 9.11 -35.70
C TYR A 174 -11.84 8.27 -36.98
N SER A 175 -11.97 6.94 -36.87
CA SER A 175 -11.96 6.04 -38.04
C SER A 175 -13.09 6.35 -39.02
N GLY A 176 -14.30 6.63 -38.54
CA GLY A 176 -15.41 7.03 -39.40
C GLY A 176 -15.23 8.42 -40.02
N THR A 177 -14.64 9.37 -39.30
CA THR A 177 -14.34 10.72 -39.82
C THR A 177 -13.31 10.66 -40.94
N ILE A 178 -12.23 9.90 -40.76
CA ILE A 178 -11.22 9.77 -41.81
C ILE A 178 -11.81 9.09 -43.05
N ARG A 179 -12.60 8.02 -42.90
CA ARG A 179 -13.30 7.37 -44.04
C ARG A 179 -14.24 8.34 -44.78
N TYR A 180 -15.01 9.14 -44.04
CA TYR A 180 -15.88 10.15 -44.64
C TYR A 180 -15.09 11.18 -45.46
N LEU A 181 -13.91 11.59 -44.97
CA LEU A 181 -13.05 12.56 -45.66
C LEU A 181 -12.28 11.96 -46.84
N ALA A 182 -11.87 10.69 -46.75
CA ALA A 182 -11.08 10.00 -47.77
C ALA A 182 -11.93 9.47 -48.93
N ASP A 183 -13.02 8.75 -48.61
CA ASP A 183 -13.85 8.06 -49.60
C ASP A 183 -15.05 8.89 -50.07
N GLY A 184 -15.38 9.96 -49.33
CA GLY A 184 -16.59 10.76 -49.55
C GLY A 184 -17.88 9.97 -49.26
N GLY A 185 -19.02 10.49 -49.75
CA GLY A 185 -20.33 9.85 -49.58
C GLY A 185 -21.11 10.35 -48.36
N SER A 186 -22.03 9.53 -47.85
CA SER A 186 -22.86 9.90 -46.69
C SER A 186 -22.18 9.51 -45.37
N ALA A 187 -22.44 10.26 -44.30
CA ALA A 187 -21.96 9.89 -42.96
C ALA A 187 -22.41 8.48 -42.53
N ILE A 188 -23.61 8.05 -42.97
CA ILE A 188 -24.11 6.70 -42.73
C ILE A 188 -23.18 5.65 -43.36
N GLN A 189 -22.71 5.88 -44.59
CA GLN A 189 -21.80 4.95 -45.25
C GLN A 189 -20.44 4.89 -44.56
N ALA A 190 -19.85 6.04 -44.23
CA ALA A 190 -18.53 6.09 -43.60
C ALA A 190 -18.47 5.38 -42.24
N TYR A 191 -19.56 5.46 -41.46
CA TYR A 191 -19.62 4.91 -40.11
C TYR A 191 -20.25 3.52 -40.01
N LEU A 192 -21.25 3.19 -40.84
CA LEU A 192 -22.01 1.93 -40.73
C LEU A 192 -21.64 0.89 -41.79
N THR A 193 -21.26 1.29 -43.00
CA THR A 193 -20.90 0.33 -44.07
C THR A 193 -19.81 -0.66 -43.65
N PRO A 194 -18.76 -0.27 -42.90
CA PRO A 194 -17.76 -1.22 -42.41
C PRO A 194 -18.37 -2.33 -41.54
N PHE A 195 -19.38 -2.02 -40.71
CA PHE A 195 -20.07 -2.98 -39.85
C PHE A 195 -21.07 -3.87 -40.62
N LEU A 196 -21.44 -3.47 -41.83
CA LEU A 196 -22.46 -4.15 -42.66
C LEU A 196 -21.85 -4.93 -43.83
N ASN A 197 -20.68 -4.54 -44.32
CA ASN A 197 -20.00 -5.15 -45.47
C ASN A 197 -18.48 -5.20 -45.24
N GLU A 198 -17.98 -6.39 -44.91
CA GLU A 198 -16.61 -6.68 -44.49
C GLU A 198 -15.56 -6.56 -45.62
N SER A 199 -16.01 -6.43 -46.87
CA SER A 199 -15.19 -6.43 -48.09
C SER A 199 -14.90 -5.04 -48.68
N ALA A 200 -15.21 -3.96 -47.96
CA ALA A 200 -14.78 -2.61 -48.35
C ALA A 200 -13.29 -2.44 -48.02
N GLU A 201 -12.41 -2.64 -48.99
CA GLU A 201 -10.98 -2.32 -48.88
C GLU A 201 -10.82 -0.83 -48.52
N ALA A 202 -10.42 -0.55 -47.28
CA ALA A 202 -10.05 0.79 -46.87
C ALA A 202 -8.59 1.05 -47.28
N PRO A 203 -8.24 2.23 -47.84
CA PRO A 203 -6.87 2.53 -48.21
C PRO A 203 -5.97 2.74 -46.97
N GLY A 204 -4.79 2.09 -46.97
CA GLY A 204 -3.68 2.37 -46.02
C GLY A 204 -3.97 2.05 -44.55
N VAL A 205 -3.39 2.83 -43.62
CA VAL A 205 -3.45 2.72 -42.14
C VAL A 205 -4.89 2.54 -41.58
N LEU A 206 -5.92 2.83 -42.36
CA LEU A 206 -7.35 2.75 -42.01
C LEU A 206 -7.99 1.36 -42.26
N SER A 207 -7.28 0.44 -42.91
CA SER A 207 -7.69 -0.97 -43.01
C SER A 207 -7.60 -1.70 -41.67
N THR A 208 -6.85 -1.13 -40.73
CA THR A 208 -6.48 -1.78 -39.46
C THR A 208 -7.49 -1.62 -38.34
N ILE A 209 -8.40 -0.62 -38.40
CA ILE A 209 -9.52 -0.47 -37.44
C ILE A 209 -10.78 -1.09 -38.02
N SER A 210 -11.06 -2.31 -37.60
CA SER A 210 -12.15 -3.13 -38.11
C SER A 210 -13.26 -3.31 -37.06
N PRO A 211 -14.55 -3.44 -37.47
CA PRO A 211 -15.65 -3.81 -36.58
C PRO A 211 -15.36 -5.01 -35.66
N GLN A 212 -14.56 -5.94 -36.16
CA GLN A 212 -14.12 -7.16 -35.49
C GLN A 212 -13.29 -6.82 -34.25
N GLN A 213 -12.46 -5.78 -34.28
CA GLN A 213 -11.71 -5.33 -33.10
C GLN A 213 -12.61 -4.75 -32.01
N PHE A 214 -13.67 -4.03 -32.38
CA PHE A 214 -14.67 -3.57 -31.41
C PHE A 214 -15.44 -4.76 -30.80
N GLY A 215 -15.80 -5.75 -31.62
CA GLY A 215 -16.38 -7.00 -31.17
C GLY A 215 -15.44 -7.76 -30.22
N LEU A 216 -14.16 -7.86 -30.59
CA LEU A 216 -13.11 -8.49 -29.79
C LEU A 216 -12.93 -7.79 -28.45
N LEU A 217 -12.88 -6.45 -28.44
CA LEU A 217 -12.84 -5.67 -27.20
C LEU A 217 -14.03 -6.00 -26.29
N GLY A 218 -15.25 -6.04 -26.85
CA GLY A 218 -16.45 -6.43 -26.11
C GLY A 218 -16.34 -7.83 -25.50
N VAL A 219 -15.92 -8.82 -26.30
CA VAL A 219 -15.72 -10.20 -25.85
C VAL A 219 -14.64 -10.29 -24.76
N LEU A 220 -13.49 -9.64 -24.94
CA LEU A 220 -12.41 -9.62 -23.96
C LEU A 220 -12.85 -8.94 -22.65
N CYS A 221 -13.59 -7.83 -22.71
CA CYS A 221 -14.18 -7.22 -21.53
C CYS A 221 -15.08 -8.19 -20.76
N VAL A 222 -15.92 -8.96 -21.46
CA VAL A 222 -16.76 -9.99 -20.82
C VAL A 222 -15.90 -11.10 -20.19
N ILE A 223 -14.91 -11.62 -20.92
CA ILE A 223 -14.00 -12.66 -20.41
C ILE A 223 -13.25 -12.16 -19.17
N TYR A 224 -12.73 -10.94 -19.20
CA TYR A 224 -11.97 -10.38 -18.09
C TYR A 224 -12.86 -10.01 -16.90
N ALA A 225 -14.10 -9.54 -17.12
CA ALA A 225 -15.07 -9.39 -16.03
C ALA A 225 -15.39 -10.74 -15.37
N ALA A 226 -15.51 -11.81 -16.17
CA ALA A 226 -15.67 -13.17 -15.63
C ALA A 226 -14.42 -13.62 -14.85
N ALA A 227 -13.21 -13.32 -15.34
CA ALA A 227 -11.97 -13.60 -14.61
C ALA A 227 -11.90 -12.85 -13.26
N VAL A 228 -12.29 -11.57 -13.24
CA VAL A 228 -12.43 -10.77 -12.00
C VAL A 228 -13.44 -11.42 -11.06
N TRP A 229 -14.59 -11.84 -11.57
CA TRP A 229 -15.58 -12.56 -10.77
C TRP A 229 -15.02 -13.86 -10.19
N VAL A 230 -14.33 -14.68 -11.00
CA VAL A 230 -13.68 -15.91 -10.54
C VAL A 230 -12.66 -15.61 -9.44
N PHE A 231 -11.80 -14.60 -9.62
CA PHE A 231 -10.85 -14.16 -8.60
C PHE A 231 -11.56 -13.80 -7.28
N LEU A 232 -12.66 -13.04 -7.35
CA LEU A 232 -13.43 -12.67 -6.16
C LEU A 232 -14.01 -13.90 -5.46
N VAL A 233 -14.54 -14.88 -6.21
CA VAL A 233 -15.18 -16.06 -5.62
C VAL A 233 -14.16 -17.09 -5.12
N ALA A 234 -13.07 -17.29 -5.84
CA ALA A 234 -12.08 -18.34 -5.59
C ALA A 234 -10.93 -17.90 -4.67
N VAL A 235 -10.62 -16.60 -4.61
CA VAL A 235 -9.50 -16.06 -3.84
C VAL A 235 -9.99 -15.13 -2.72
N ASP A 236 -10.67 -14.04 -3.07
CA ASP A 236 -11.03 -13.00 -2.08
C ASP A 236 -12.06 -13.50 -1.06
N ARG A 237 -13.10 -14.23 -1.48
CA ARG A 237 -14.12 -14.77 -0.56
C ARG A 237 -13.55 -15.77 0.45
N PRO A 238 -12.76 -16.80 0.08
CA PRO A 238 -12.11 -17.67 1.05
C PRO A 238 -11.21 -16.89 2.01
N TRP A 239 -10.37 -15.99 1.49
CA TRP A 239 -9.49 -15.14 2.29
C TRP A 239 -10.27 -14.31 3.32
N ARG A 240 -11.35 -13.66 2.89
CA ARG A 240 -12.20 -12.87 3.77
C ARG A 240 -12.93 -13.70 4.82
N ARG A 241 -13.23 -14.97 4.54
CA ARG A 241 -13.79 -15.88 5.53
C ARG A 241 -12.76 -16.35 6.56
N SER A 242 -11.51 -16.53 6.16
CA SER A 242 -10.45 -16.96 7.08
C SER A 242 -9.88 -15.83 7.92
N MET A 243 -9.75 -14.62 7.35
CA MET A 243 -9.07 -13.49 8.01
C MET A 243 -10.00 -12.31 8.33
N GLY A 244 -11.30 -12.39 8.03
CA GLY A 244 -12.27 -11.31 8.29
C GLY A 244 -12.17 -10.09 7.36
N VAL A 245 -11.03 -9.92 6.68
CA VAL A 245 -10.69 -8.77 5.84
C VAL A 245 -10.51 -9.16 4.37
N SER A 246 -10.77 -8.25 3.43
CA SER A 246 -10.59 -8.51 1.98
C SER A 246 -9.14 -8.33 1.54
N MET A 247 -8.67 -9.17 0.61
CA MET A 247 -7.35 -9.04 0.00
C MET A 247 -7.24 -7.73 -0.80
N LEU A 248 -8.35 -7.31 -1.43
CA LEU A 248 -8.39 -6.05 -2.16
C LEU A 248 -8.34 -4.85 -1.23
N ASP A 249 -8.97 -4.93 -0.05
CA ASP A 249 -8.88 -3.90 0.99
C ASP A 249 -7.43 -3.77 1.50
N PHE A 250 -6.71 -4.89 1.67
CA PHE A 250 -5.29 -4.89 2.03
C PHE A 250 -4.41 -4.23 0.97
N LEU A 251 -4.49 -4.68 -0.29
CA LEU A 251 -3.69 -4.13 -1.40
C LEU A 251 -3.94 -2.64 -1.57
N ARG A 252 -5.20 -2.23 -1.47
CA ARG A 252 -5.59 -0.82 -1.51
C ARG A 252 -5.08 -0.05 -0.29
N GLY A 253 -5.24 -0.57 0.92
CA GLY A 253 -4.76 0.07 2.14
C GLY A 253 -3.24 0.24 2.11
N PHE A 254 -2.52 -0.77 1.64
CA PHE A 254 -1.08 -0.70 1.42
C PHE A 254 -0.72 0.36 0.38
N ILE A 255 -1.34 0.34 -0.81
CA ILE A 255 -1.12 1.38 -1.82
C ILE A 255 -1.53 2.75 -1.28
N GLY A 256 -2.62 2.89 -0.54
CA GLY A 256 -3.09 4.16 0.03
C GLY A 256 -2.23 4.64 1.18
N HIS A 257 -1.59 3.76 1.94
CA HIS A 257 -0.67 4.14 3.00
C HIS A 257 0.66 4.58 2.38
N VAL A 258 1.23 3.73 1.52
CA VAL A 258 2.45 4.00 0.76
C VAL A 258 2.27 5.21 -0.15
N ALA A 259 1.07 5.41 -0.69
CA ALA A 259 0.82 6.46 -1.64
C ALA A 259 0.08 7.66 -1.06
N GLU A 260 -0.57 7.66 0.10
CA GLU A 260 -1.32 8.85 0.56
C GLU A 260 -1.05 9.19 2.04
N GLY A 261 -0.25 8.36 2.73
CA GLY A 261 -0.11 8.42 4.19
C GLY A 261 -1.45 8.19 4.90
N THR A 262 -2.36 7.46 4.25
CA THR A 262 -3.68 7.20 4.82
C THR A 262 -3.60 6.20 5.97
N ARG A 263 -4.60 6.27 6.84
CA ARG A 263 -4.78 5.31 7.95
C ARG A 263 -5.48 4.03 7.52
N GLU A 264 -5.71 3.83 6.23
CA GLU A 264 -6.50 2.70 5.72
C GLU A 264 -5.80 1.35 5.92
N LEU A 265 -4.46 1.35 5.96
CA LEU A 265 -3.68 0.19 6.35
C LEU A 265 -3.73 -0.06 7.86
N GLU A 266 -3.75 0.99 8.68
CA GLU A 266 -3.94 0.86 10.13
C GLU A 266 -5.35 0.33 10.44
N ASP A 267 -6.40 0.84 9.77
CA ASP A 267 -7.78 0.34 9.91
C ASP A 267 -7.90 -1.14 9.51
N PHE A 268 -7.10 -1.58 8.52
CA PHE A 268 -7.02 -2.98 8.12
C PHE A 268 -6.37 -3.84 9.21
N PHE A 269 -5.23 -3.40 9.73
CA PHE A 269 -4.58 -4.13 10.81
C PHE A 269 -5.42 -4.09 12.09
N GLU A 270 -6.14 -3.01 12.39
CA GLU A 270 -7.02 -2.88 13.58
C GLU A 270 -8.17 -3.89 13.52
N GLN A 271 -8.66 -4.22 12.32
CA GLN A 271 -9.65 -5.29 12.11
C GLN A 271 -9.09 -6.71 12.27
N LEU A 272 -7.77 -6.88 12.12
CA LEU A 272 -7.07 -8.15 12.35
C LEU A 272 -6.51 -8.28 13.76
N GLY A 273 -6.25 -7.15 14.42
CA GLY A 273 -5.67 -7.07 15.75
C GLY A 273 -6.63 -7.57 16.82
N GLU A 274 -6.04 -7.95 17.94
CA GLU A 274 -6.77 -8.41 19.12
C GLU A 274 -6.65 -7.37 20.24
N GLU A 275 -7.73 -7.19 21.02
CA GLU A 275 -7.66 -6.33 22.20
C GLU A 275 -6.87 -7.03 23.32
N ALA A 276 -5.81 -6.37 23.81
CA ALA A 276 -4.99 -6.88 24.89
C ALA A 276 -4.88 -5.86 26.05
N ILE A 277 -4.81 -6.38 27.28
CA ILE A 277 -4.47 -5.58 28.45
C ILE A 277 -2.95 -5.57 28.61
N VAL A 278 -2.36 -4.39 28.42
CA VAL A 278 -0.91 -4.20 28.47
C VAL A 278 -0.53 -3.47 29.77
N PRO A 279 0.29 -4.08 30.64
CA PRO A 279 0.89 -3.39 31.77
C PRO A 279 1.86 -2.29 31.32
N VAL A 280 1.76 -1.11 31.92
CA VAL A 280 2.71 0.00 31.74
C VAL A 280 3.39 0.28 33.07
N THR A 281 4.72 0.30 33.09
CA THR A 281 5.53 0.52 34.29
C THR A 281 6.39 1.75 34.10
N VAL A 282 6.41 2.62 35.11
CA VAL A 282 7.15 3.89 35.07
C VAL A 282 8.06 3.97 36.28
N LEU A 283 9.33 4.30 36.05
CA LEU A 283 10.30 4.62 37.09
C LEU A 283 10.81 6.04 36.82
N ALA A 284 10.77 6.93 37.81
CA ALA A 284 11.20 8.31 37.63
C ALA A 284 12.17 8.74 38.74
N PHE A 285 13.12 9.59 38.37
CA PHE A 285 14.08 10.20 39.27
C PHE A 285 13.86 11.71 39.27
N ARG A 286 13.96 12.33 40.44
CA ARG A 286 13.88 13.79 40.61
C ARG A 286 15.18 14.34 41.17
N THR A 287 15.45 15.61 40.88
CA THR A 287 16.47 16.40 41.58
C THR A 287 15.95 16.87 42.93
N ASP A 288 16.85 17.34 43.80
CA ASP A 288 16.51 17.80 45.16
C ASP A 288 15.53 18.99 45.16
N ASP A 289 15.49 19.77 44.08
CA ASP A 289 14.54 20.87 43.86
C ASP A 289 13.17 20.41 43.32
N GLY A 290 12.98 19.10 43.14
CA GLY A 290 11.73 18.48 42.72
C GLY A 290 11.52 18.36 41.21
N ALA A 291 12.42 18.88 40.38
CA ALA A 291 12.33 18.73 38.93
C ALA A 291 12.58 17.28 38.49
N GLU A 292 11.91 16.83 37.43
CA GLU A 292 12.17 15.50 36.88
C GLU A 292 13.56 15.44 36.23
N LYS A 293 14.38 14.50 36.69
CA LYS A 293 15.72 14.25 36.16
C LYS A 293 15.70 13.22 35.04
N ALA A 294 14.95 12.14 35.23
CA ALA A 294 14.84 11.04 34.27
C ALA A 294 13.54 10.26 34.46
N ARG A 295 13.01 9.71 33.38
CA ARG A 295 11.80 8.87 33.37
C ARG A 295 12.01 7.66 32.47
N PHE A 296 11.83 6.47 33.04
CA PHE A 296 11.73 5.22 32.32
C PHE A 296 10.26 4.90 32.09
N VAL A 297 9.87 4.61 30.86
CA VAL A 297 8.51 4.19 30.52
C VAL A 297 8.58 2.87 29.77
N LEU A 298 8.10 1.82 30.40
CA LEU A 298 8.12 0.45 29.89
C LEU A 298 6.68 -0.08 29.76
N PRO A 299 6.02 0.14 28.61
CA PRO A 299 4.83 -0.61 28.25
C PRO A 299 5.23 -2.01 27.77
N MET A 300 4.50 -3.05 28.18
CA MET A 300 4.73 -4.43 27.75
C MET A 300 4.25 -4.68 26.30
N ILE A 301 4.75 -3.90 25.36
CA ILE A 301 4.50 -4.01 23.92
C ILE A 301 5.82 -4.14 23.18
N HIS A 302 5.74 -4.61 21.94
CA HIS A 302 6.87 -4.57 21.01
C HIS A 302 6.67 -3.37 20.05
N PRO A 303 7.52 -2.33 20.05
CA PRO A 303 7.40 -1.22 19.12
C PRO A 303 7.51 -1.73 17.67
N GLY A 304 6.52 -1.40 16.84
CA GLY A 304 6.49 -1.85 15.45
C GLY A 304 7.68 -1.32 14.64
N PRO A 305 8.14 -2.04 13.59
CA PRO A 305 9.37 -1.70 12.88
C PRO A 305 9.27 -0.50 11.93
N MET A 306 8.13 0.20 11.92
CA MET A 306 7.69 1.02 10.79
C MET A 306 7.58 2.52 11.12
N GLY A 307 8.56 3.08 11.84
CA GLY A 307 8.63 4.54 12.10
C GLY A 307 7.30 5.11 12.63
N GLU A 308 6.60 5.91 11.81
CA GLU A 308 5.32 6.54 12.18
C GLU A 308 4.07 5.62 12.13
N ILE A 309 4.20 4.37 11.67
CA ILE A 309 3.07 3.42 11.57
C ILE A 309 2.99 2.58 12.85
N GLY A 310 1.77 2.45 13.40
CA GLY A 310 1.55 1.64 14.59
C GLY A 310 2.32 2.21 15.79
N GLY A 311 3.03 1.36 16.53
CA GLY A 311 3.82 1.74 17.71
C GLY A 311 5.26 2.19 17.46
N GLY A 312 5.70 2.37 16.20
CA GLY A 312 7.12 2.55 15.89
C GLY A 312 7.76 3.84 16.42
N ASN A 313 6.95 4.88 16.66
CA ASN A 313 7.42 6.17 17.18
C ASN A 313 7.27 6.31 18.71
N LEU A 314 6.95 5.22 19.41
CA LEU A 314 6.80 5.23 20.87
C LEU A 314 8.01 5.87 21.60
N PRO A 315 9.28 5.58 21.26
CA PRO A 315 10.42 6.20 21.94
C PRO A 315 10.43 7.73 21.87
N GLU A 316 10.06 8.30 20.73
CA GLU A 316 9.95 9.75 20.54
C GLU A 316 8.81 10.32 21.38
N ARG A 317 7.63 9.68 21.37
CA ARG A 317 6.47 10.12 22.15
C ARG A 317 6.73 10.08 23.66
N VAL A 318 7.49 9.09 24.15
CA VAL A 318 7.95 9.03 25.55
C VAL A 318 8.93 10.16 25.86
N ALA A 319 9.82 10.49 24.92
CA ALA A 319 10.76 11.61 25.09
C ALA A 319 10.05 12.97 25.14
N GLU A 320 8.99 13.15 24.34
CA GLU A 320 8.19 14.38 24.34
C GLU A 320 7.31 14.53 25.60
N SER A 321 6.94 13.44 26.27
CA SER A 321 6.11 13.49 27.48
C SER A 321 6.91 13.61 28.79
N ALA A 322 8.21 13.34 28.76
CA ALA A 322 9.11 13.50 29.90
C ALA A 322 9.64 14.94 30.00
N GLU A 323 9.79 15.45 31.22
CA GLU A 323 10.46 16.73 31.47
C GLU A 323 11.98 16.53 31.55
N GLY A 324 12.40 15.38 32.09
CA GLY A 324 13.80 14.97 32.20
C GLY A 324 14.25 14.06 31.05
N LEU A 325 15.36 13.34 31.27
CA LEU A 325 15.84 12.37 30.31
C LEU A 325 14.91 11.15 30.21
N ALA A 326 14.38 10.89 29.02
CA ALA A 326 13.51 9.76 28.77
C ALA A 326 14.27 8.47 28.42
N PHE A 327 13.80 7.36 28.98
CA PHE A 327 14.27 6.01 28.69
C PHE A 327 13.07 5.13 28.32
N PRO A 328 12.91 4.77 27.04
CA PRO A 328 11.93 3.78 26.58
C PRO A 328 12.62 2.43 26.33
N PRO A 329 12.97 1.65 27.38
CA PRO A 329 13.60 0.35 27.22
C PRO A 329 12.71 -0.65 26.46
N HIS A 330 13.32 -1.71 25.94
CA HIS A 330 12.59 -2.82 25.33
C HIS A 330 11.98 -3.72 26.42
N ALA A 331 10.77 -4.21 26.16
CA ALA A 331 10.01 -5.05 27.09
C ALA A 331 10.16 -6.52 26.73
N THR A 332 9.94 -7.40 27.71
CA THR A 332 9.74 -8.83 27.44
C THR A 332 8.40 -9.05 26.74
N ALA A 333 8.28 -8.64 25.48
CA ALA A 333 7.12 -8.74 24.63
C ALA A 333 7.59 -8.89 23.18
N GLY A 334 7.10 -9.93 22.50
CA GLY A 334 7.41 -10.17 21.09
C GLY A 334 6.40 -9.51 20.14
N HIS A 335 6.55 -9.83 18.85
CA HIS A 335 5.74 -9.24 17.77
C HIS A 335 4.22 -9.45 17.87
N ASP A 336 3.74 -10.40 18.67
CA ASP A 336 2.31 -10.57 18.97
C ASP A 336 1.71 -9.35 19.70
N PHE A 337 2.56 -8.54 20.34
CA PHE A 337 2.19 -7.31 21.02
C PHE A 337 2.64 -6.06 20.26
N ASN A 338 2.75 -6.16 18.93
CA ASN A 338 2.94 -4.99 18.09
C ASN A 338 1.68 -4.11 18.13
N LEU A 339 1.85 -2.84 18.52
CA LEU A 339 0.76 -1.88 18.38
C LEU A 339 0.41 -1.67 16.91
N VAL A 340 -0.89 -1.64 16.67
CA VAL A 340 -1.47 -1.69 15.34
C VAL A 340 -1.69 -0.29 14.79
N THR A 341 -2.00 0.67 15.66
CA THR A 341 -2.31 2.04 15.26
C THR A 341 -1.50 3.07 16.04
N LYS A 342 -1.15 4.19 15.39
CA LYS A 342 -0.52 5.32 16.08
C LYS A 342 -1.37 5.88 17.23
N ARG A 343 -2.70 5.75 17.16
CA ARG A 343 -3.62 6.21 18.21
C ARG A 343 -3.44 5.44 19.53
N GLU A 344 -3.03 4.18 19.46
CA GLU A 344 -2.80 3.38 20.67
C GLU A 344 -1.58 3.84 21.44
N VAL A 345 -0.60 4.47 20.77
CA VAL A 345 0.56 5.10 21.42
C VAL A 345 0.10 6.17 22.41
N GLU A 346 -0.84 7.03 22.02
CA GLU A 346 -1.38 8.06 22.93
C GLU A 346 -2.05 7.45 24.17
N ARG A 347 -2.76 6.31 24.01
CA ARG A 347 -3.34 5.60 25.16
C ARG A 347 -2.27 5.06 26.11
N LEU A 348 -1.13 4.61 25.57
CA LEU A 348 0.01 4.18 26.38
C LEU A 348 0.67 5.35 27.10
N ILE A 349 0.86 6.49 26.42
CA ILE A 349 1.40 7.71 27.05
C ILE A 349 0.47 8.19 28.17
N ASP A 350 -0.84 8.26 27.93
CA ASP A 350 -1.82 8.60 28.97
C ASP A 350 -1.75 7.63 30.17
N ALA A 351 -1.52 6.34 29.91
CA ALA A 351 -1.35 5.34 30.97
C ALA A 351 -0.04 5.53 31.75
N ALA A 352 1.05 5.86 31.05
CA ALA A 352 2.34 6.19 31.64
C ALA A 352 2.24 7.45 32.51
N ASP A 353 1.56 8.50 32.06
CA ASP A 353 1.37 9.74 32.81
C ASP A 353 0.55 9.51 34.08
N ARG A 354 -0.51 8.69 34.00
CA ARG A 354 -1.28 8.27 35.18
C ARG A 354 -0.46 7.42 36.16
N ALA A 355 0.49 6.62 35.67
CA ALA A 355 1.42 5.88 36.53
C ALA A 355 2.42 6.86 37.17
N HIS A 356 2.99 7.77 36.39
CA HIS A 356 3.95 8.77 36.85
C HIS A 356 3.39 9.67 37.97
N GLN A 357 2.15 10.13 37.85
CA GLN A 357 1.47 10.96 38.86
C GLN A 357 1.23 10.24 40.19
N ARG A 358 1.31 8.90 40.21
CA ARG A 358 1.07 8.07 41.41
C ARG A 358 2.37 7.56 42.04
N ILE A 359 3.54 7.97 41.53
CA ILE A 359 4.83 7.54 42.08
C ILE A 359 5.01 8.14 43.47
N GLU A 360 5.32 7.28 44.44
CA GLU A 360 5.83 7.65 45.75
C GLU A 360 7.36 7.70 45.68
N TYR A 361 7.95 8.84 46.03
CA TYR A 361 9.39 9.07 45.90
C TYR A 361 10.12 8.77 47.21
N GLY A 362 11.24 8.04 47.11
CA GLY A 362 12.19 7.79 48.20
C GLY A 362 13.57 8.39 47.90
N ASP A 363 14.43 8.45 48.93
CA ASP A 363 15.77 9.06 48.89
C ASP A 363 16.92 8.02 48.88
N GLY A 364 16.58 6.72 48.90
CA GLY A 364 17.55 5.62 48.97
C GLY A 364 17.42 4.62 47.83
N ALA A 365 18.55 4.03 47.45
CA ALA A 365 18.63 2.91 46.52
C ALA A 365 19.66 1.89 47.03
N THR A 366 19.46 0.62 46.72
CA THR A 366 20.48 -0.40 47.00
C THR A 366 21.63 -0.30 46.00
N GLU A 367 22.75 -0.95 46.32
CA GLU A 367 23.74 -1.28 45.29
C GLU A 367 23.09 -2.21 44.24
N SER A 368 23.51 -2.06 42.99
CA SER A 368 23.07 -2.96 41.92
C SER A 368 23.78 -4.31 42.05
N VAL A 369 23.03 -5.41 41.95
CA VAL A 369 23.54 -6.78 42.01
C VAL A 369 23.38 -7.44 40.65
N ARG A 370 24.33 -8.28 40.26
CA ARG A 370 24.24 -9.11 39.06
C ARG A 370 24.20 -10.58 39.43
N ILE A 371 23.33 -11.32 38.76
CA ILE A 371 23.24 -12.77 38.87
C ILE A 371 23.23 -13.40 37.47
N GLU A 372 23.62 -14.66 37.39
CA GLU A 372 23.69 -15.42 36.15
C GLU A 372 23.13 -16.83 36.39
N ALA A 373 22.31 -17.31 35.46
CA ALA A 373 21.71 -18.63 35.47
C ALA A 373 21.73 -19.21 34.05
N GLY A 374 22.78 -19.99 33.75
CA GLY A 374 23.09 -20.39 32.38
C GLY A 374 23.31 -19.16 31.51
N ASP A 375 22.65 -19.07 30.36
CA ASP A 375 22.83 -17.95 29.42
C ASP A 375 22.17 -16.64 29.88
N ALA A 376 21.22 -16.71 30.82
CA ALA A 376 20.48 -15.54 31.29
C ALA A 376 21.26 -14.80 32.39
N LYS A 377 21.44 -13.49 32.22
CA LYS A 377 22.04 -12.59 33.21
C LYS A 377 21.04 -11.52 33.60
N LEU A 378 20.94 -11.24 34.89
CA LEU A 378 20.03 -10.24 35.44
C LEU A 378 20.81 -9.25 36.30
N LEU A 379 20.66 -7.96 36.00
CA LEU A 379 21.02 -6.88 36.91
C LEU A 379 19.78 -6.43 37.68
N GLY A 380 19.87 -6.33 39.00
CA GLY A 380 18.79 -5.85 39.85
C GLY A 380 19.24 -4.70 40.74
N GLN A 381 18.38 -3.70 40.91
CA GLN A 381 18.55 -2.61 41.87
C GLN A 381 17.20 -2.26 42.48
N ALA A 382 17.15 -2.14 43.81
CA ALA A 382 15.93 -1.79 44.53
C ALA A 382 15.90 -0.32 44.94
N PHE A 383 14.70 0.26 44.93
CA PHE A 383 14.36 1.61 45.34
C PHE A 383 13.18 1.52 46.32
N GLY A 384 13.47 1.52 47.62
CA GLY A 384 12.44 1.19 48.62
C GLY A 384 11.95 -0.25 48.46
N GLY A 385 10.63 -0.42 48.28
CA GLY A 385 9.98 -1.71 48.00
C GLY A 385 9.98 -2.11 46.53
N ASP A 386 10.37 -1.22 45.61
CA ASP A 386 10.28 -1.45 44.17
C ASP A 386 11.63 -1.83 43.55
N GLY A 387 11.62 -2.41 42.35
CA GLY A 387 12.82 -2.89 41.68
C GLY A 387 12.94 -2.56 40.19
N LEU A 388 14.14 -2.19 39.77
CA LEU A 388 14.57 -2.21 38.37
C LEU A 388 15.35 -3.50 38.12
N LEU A 389 14.87 -4.30 37.17
CA LEU A 389 15.52 -5.52 36.71
C LEU A 389 15.87 -5.39 35.23
N VAL A 390 17.09 -5.74 34.84
CA VAL A 390 17.55 -5.70 33.44
C VAL A 390 18.10 -7.06 33.06
N ASN A 391 17.41 -7.75 32.16
CA ASN A 391 17.78 -9.06 31.64
C ASN A 391 18.65 -8.93 30.38
N THR A 392 19.65 -9.80 30.21
CA THR A 392 20.44 -9.92 28.98
C THR A 392 20.92 -11.35 28.80
N PHE A 393 21.03 -11.79 27.55
CA PHE A 393 21.66 -13.06 27.17
C PHE A 393 23.09 -12.88 26.63
N SER A 394 23.57 -11.64 26.51
CA SER A 394 24.89 -11.34 25.96
C SER A 394 26.00 -12.07 26.74
N PRO A 395 26.99 -12.70 26.06
CA PRO A 395 27.29 -12.60 24.63
C PRO A 395 26.53 -13.58 23.73
N GLU A 396 25.67 -14.44 24.28
CA GLU A 396 24.82 -15.31 23.46
C GLU A 396 23.73 -14.50 22.76
N PHE A 397 23.30 -14.99 21.60
CA PHE A 397 22.26 -14.33 20.82
C PHE A 397 20.88 -14.73 21.32
N ALA A 398 20.03 -13.73 21.54
CA ALA A 398 18.60 -13.90 21.82
C ALA A 398 17.81 -12.83 21.06
N ASP A 399 16.62 -13.21 20.58
CA ASP A 399 15.61 -12.28 20.06
C ASP A 399 14.64 -11.94 21.20
N ASP A 400 13.35 -11.76 20.92
CA ASP A 400 12.41 -11.32 21.95
C ASP A 400 12.21 -12.35 23.06
N VAL A 401 12.15 -11.86 24.31
CA VAL A 401 11.62 -12.63 25.44
C VAL A 401 10.09 -12.63 25.39
N GLU A 402 9.49 -13.81 25.39
CA GLU A 402 8.03 -13.96 25.30
C GLU A 402 7.33 -13.31 26.49
N TYR A 403 6.18 -12.69 26.22
CA TYR A 403 5.36 -11.99 27.22
C TYR A 403 5.09 -12.82 28.48
N GLY A 404 4.78 -14.11 28.32
CA GLY A 404 4.53 -15.02 29.44
C GLY A 404 5.75 -15.24 30.35
N VAL A 405 6.96 -15.29 29.78
CA VAL A 405 8.21 -15.44 30.53
C VAL A 405 8.48 -14.19 31.36
N GLY A 406 8.31 -13.01 30.74
CA GLY A 406 8.42 -11.74 31.42
C GLY A 406 7.46 -11.57 32.60
N LEU A 407 6.19 -11.93 32.39
CA LEU A 407 5.18 -11.86 33.44
C LEU A 407 5.51 -12.82 34.61
N ALA A 408 5.97 -14.03 34.30
CA ALA A 408 6.40 -15.00 35.32
C ALA A 408 7.61 -14.50 36.11
N ALA A 409 8.61 -13.90 35.45
CA ALA A 409 9.78 -13.31 36.09
C ALA A 409 9.40 -12.14 37.02
N ARG A 410 8.52 -11.24 36.56
CA ARG A 410 7.98 -10.15 37.38
C ARG A 410 7.22 -10.68 38.59
N GLN A 411 6.37 -11.69 38.41
CA GLN A 411 5.64 -12.30 39.53
C GLN A 411 6.58 -12.99 40.54
N GLY A 412 7.63 -13.64 40.04
CA GLY A 412 8.68 -14.23 40.87
C GLY A 412 9.37 -13.17 41.74
N ALA A 413 9.75 -12.05 41.14
CA ALA A 413 10.33 -10.91 41.86
C ALA A 413 9.37 -10.36 42.94
N ARG A 414 8.08 -10.22 42.61
CA ARG A 414 7.09 -9.72 43.58
C ARG A 414 6.87 -10.65 44.77
N THR A 415 6.88 -11.95 44.52
CA THR A 415 6.71 -12.96 45.58
C THR A 415 7.94 -13.04 46.50
N ASN A 416 9.08 -12.45 46.07
CA ASN A 416 10.34 -12.43 46.82
C ASN A 416 10.66 -11.05 47.42
N GLY A 417 9.64 -10.22 47.65
CA GLY A 417 9.75 -9.01 48.48
C GLY A 417 9.86 -7.68 47.73
N LEU A 418 9.59 -7.66 46.43
CA LEU A 418 9.39 -6.42 45.67
C LEU A 418 7.90 -6.13 45.47
N ASP A 419 7.49 -4.87 45.51
CA ASP A 419 6.09 -4.47 45.33
C ASP A 419 5.77 -4.28 43.85
N ASP A 420 6.48 -3.37 43.18
CA ASP A 420 6.45 -3.16 41.73
C ASP A 420 7.82 -3.36 41.08
N VAL A 421 7.81 -3.87 39.84
CA VAL A 421 9.04 -4.26 39.14
C VAL A 421 9.02 -3.77 37.70
N LEU A 422 10.03 -2.99 37.32
CA LEU A 422 10.33 -2.64 35.93
C LEU A 422 11.34 -3.66 35.38
N LEU A 423 10.87 -4.61 34.56
CA LEU A 423 11.70 -5.65 33.96
C LEU A 423 12.03 -5.31 32.50
N VAL A 424 13.26 -4.85 32.28
CA VAL A 424 13.81 -4.54 30.96
C VAL A 424 14.38 -5.80 30.31
N ASP A 425 14.05 -6.02 29.04
CA ASP A 425 14.87 -6.84 28.16
C ASP A 425 15.93 -5.96 27.50
N ALA A 426 17.21 -6.22 27.77
CA ALA A 426 18.29 -5.43 27.21
C ALA A 426 18.39 -5.59 25.69
N HIS A 427 17.99 -6.76 25.17
CA HIS A 427 17.90 -7.06 23.73
C HIS A 427 19.15 -6.59 22.94
N ASN A 428 20.33 -6.80 23.51
CA ASN A 428 21.58 -6.16 23.10
C ASN A 428 22.56 -7.09 22.37
N CYS A 429 22.14 -8.31 22.02
CA CYS A 429 22.94 -9.27 21.29
C CYS A 429 22.03 -10.18 20.43
N ASN A 430 22.00 -9.92 19.12
CA ASN A 430 21.12 -10.60 18.15
C ASN A 430 21.95 -10.99 16.90
N ASN A 431 21.73 -12.19 16.34
CA ASN A 431 22.36 -12.71 15.12
C ASN A 431 21.50 -12.52 13.86
N GLY A 432 20.46 -11.71 13.93
CA GLY A 432 19.52 -11.48 12.83
C GLY A 432 18.69 -12.71 12.53
N LEU A 433 18.93 -13.34 11.38
CA LEU A 433 18.18 -14.51 10.88
C LEU A 433 19.08 -15.71 10.59
N ASP A 434 20.34 -15.62 10.99
CA ASP A 434 21.32 -16.65 10.72
C ASP A 434 21.17 -17.79 11.73
N GLY A 435 20.48 -18.86 11.34
CA GLY A 435 20.36 -20.08 12.15
C GLY A 435 19.00 -20.75 12.02
N PRO A 436 18.86 -21.99 12.55
CA PRO A 436 17.58 -22.71 12.55
C PRO A 436 16.61 -22.25 13.66
N ASP A 437 17.10 -21.46 14.63
CA ASP A 437 16.36 -20.94 15.77
C ASP A 437 16.58 -19.42 15.81
N LEU A 438 15.49 -18.67 15.83
CA LEU A 438 15.52 -17.21 15.91
C LEU A 438 15.97 -16.72 17.29
N GLY A 439 16.08 -17.62 18.29
CA GLY A 439 16.53 -17.27 19.63
C GLY A 439 15.44 -16.64 20.49
N HIS A 440 14.16 -16.87 20.18
CA HIS A 440 13.05 -16.45 21.03
C HIS A 440 13.09 -17.17 22.37
N VAL A 441 12.96 -16.42 23.46
CA VAL A 441 12.97 -16.98 24.82
C VAL A 441 11.54 -17.28 25.24
N THR A 442 11.16 -18.55 25.17
CA THR A 442 9.81 -19.06 25.45
C THR A 442 9.77 -19.89 26.75
N PRO A 443 8.59 -20.15 27.33
CA PRO A 443 8.45 -21.02 28.49
C PRO A 443 9.07 -22.40 28.26
N GLY A 444 9.98 -22.80 29.15
CA GLY A 444 10.67 -24.10 29.07
C GLY A 444 11.88 -24.11 28.14
N ALA A 445 12.25 -22.97 27.54
CA ALA A 445 13.55 -22.82 26.90
C ALA A 445 14.66 -23.20 27.91
N ARG A 446 15.49 -24.19 27.55
CA ARG A 446 16.64 -24.56 28.37
C ARG A 446 17.69 -23.49 28.21
N ALA A 447 18.14 -22.90 29.31
CA ALA A 447 19.46 -22.30 29.33
C ALA A 447 20.44 -23.39 28.89
N ARG A 448 21.20 -23.15 27.82
CA ARG A 448 22.13 -24.14 27.29
C ARG A 448 23.25 -24.22 28.32
N SER A 449 23.23 -25.27 29.14
CA SER A 449 24.35 -25.55 30.04
C SER A 449 25.58 -25.80 29.16
N THR A 450 26.55 -24.89 29.23
CA THR A 450 27.89 -25.08 28.67
C THR A 450 28.53 -26.37 29.15
#